data_AF-W7AVH6-F1
#
_entry.id   AF-W7AVH6-F1
#
_cell.length_a   1.000
_cell.length_b   1.000
_cell.length_c   1.000
_cell.angle_alpha   90.00
_cell.angle_beta   90.00
_cell.angle_gamma   90.00
#
_symmetry.space_group_name_H-M   'P 1'
#
loop_
_entity.id
_entity.type
_entity.pdbx_description
1 polymer ?
#
loop_
_entity_poly.entity_id
_entity_poly.type
_entity_poly.pdbx_seq_one_letter_code
_entity_poly.pdbx_strand_id
1 'polypeptide(L)'
;MKQKKFIANFDDLPEKIGYECLIDGEKLAVFRLNEEEVRIISNVCPHKQGPLAEGTVSGEFVFCPLHDYKISLVDGKVQEPDEGCVKTYDVCIENKKSLCVGVTEMGKVYLVGAGSGDPELLTLKALRVLQQADVVLYDRLVNPLLLYHTKQGAKLVFCGKSPDRHAMRQEIIGERLVQEAEKNQVIVRLKGGDPGIFGRVAEEITQLEKAKIAYEVVPGITAASAASCYAGISLTDREASSHVTLSTAHRKTGALTEDDFASFVRHGTACFYMGMENLPHIVRKLLDGGISSEMHVAVISWGSYGRQKMIKSTLARIEREVAASDLRNPALILIGEVVARSNDVSWFMKLPLFGQRYLLVSKNPVDFDVITRFTGQGADVWFVQVGEKRDIRFDEITKRYLNEQSYPNLLFLEPDAKVLWEFQARGKKLHS
;
A
#
# COMPACT_ATOMS: atom_id res chain seq x y z
N MET A 1 0.41 -12.89 21.07
CA MET A 1 1.07 -14.03 21.76
C MET A 1 1.76 -14.86 20.68
N LYS A 2 3.02 -15.28 20.88
CA LYS A 2 3.72 -16.16 19.93
C LYS A 2 2.89 -17.44 19.78
N GLN A 3 2.59 -17.84 18.53
CA GLN A 3 1.90 -19.10 18.29
C GLN A 3 2.87 -20.24 18.61
N LYS A 4 2.37 -21.24 19.32
CA LYS A 4 3.15 -22.40 19.75
C LYS A 4 2.82 -23.57 18.85
N LYS A 5 3.82 -24.23 18.29
CA LYS A 5 3.64 -25.49 17.56
C LYS A 5 4.18 -26.64 18.38
N PHE A 6 3.35 -27.68 18.53
CA PHE A 6 3.72 -28.91 19.19
C PHE A 6 4.82 -29.62 18.41
N ILE A 7 5.86 -30.08 19.12
CA ILE A 7 7.00 -30.81 18.56
C ILE A 7 6.85 -32.31 18.88
N ALA A 8 6.82 -32.62 20.18
CA ALA A 8 6.84 -33.98 20.72
C ALA A 8 6.43 -33.92 22.20
N ASN A 9 6.19 -35.08 22.82
CA ASN A 9 6.17 -35.11 24.28
C ASN A 9 7.61 -35.18 24.82
N PHE A 10 7.85 -34.51 25.94
CA PHE A 10 9.13 -34.47 26.63
C PHE A 10 9.63 -35.87 27.01
N ASP A 11 8.71 -36.74 27.42
CA ASP A 11 8.99 -38.13 27.79
C ASP A 11 9.45 -38.98 26.59
N ASP A 12 9.14 -38.56 25.36
CA ASP A 12 9.50 -39.27 24.13
C ASP A 12 10.88 -38.85 23.59
N LEU A 13 11.50 -37.81 24.18
CA LEU A 13 12.79 -37.30 23.73
C LEU A 13 13.95 -38.07 24.38
N PRO A 14 14.88 -38.61 23.58
CA PRO A 14 16.06 -39.27 24.12
C PRO A 14 16.99 -38.25 24.79
N GLU A 15 17.59 -38.63 25.93
CA GLU A 15 18.57 -37.77 26.60
C GLU A 15 19.89 -37.75 25.82
N LYS A 16 20.45 -36.55 25.63
CA LYS A 16 21.76 -36.32 24.98
C LYS A 16 21.88 -36.81 23.53
N ILE A 17 20.77 -37.19 22.90
CA ILE A 17 20.68 -37.52 21.48
C ILE A 17 19.74 -36.50 20.84
N GLY A 18 20.09 -36.00 19.65
CA GLY A 18 19.24 -35.07 18.94
C GLY A 18 18.02 -35.76 18.35
N TYR A 19 16.85 -35.14 18.53
CA TYR A 19 15.62 -35.51 17.85
C TYR A 19 15.36 -34.52 16.69
N GLU A 20 15.29 -35.03 15.46
CA GLU A 20 14.93 -34.21 14.29
C GLU A 20 13.41 -34.05 14.21
N CYS A 21 12.95 -32.84 13.93
CA CYS A 21 11.56 -32.59 13.54
C CYS A 21 11.48 -31.53 12.44
N LEU A 22 10.33 -31.46 11.77
CA LEU A 22 10.06 -30.49 10.72
C LEU A 22 8.96 -29.53 11.18
N ILE A 23 9.24 -28.23 11.20
CA ILE A 23 8.25 -27.18 11.46
C ILE A 23 8.29 -26.16 10.31
N ASP A 24 7.15 -25.98 9.64
CA ASP A 24 7.00 -25.05 8.51
C ASP A 24 8.04 -25.22 7.39
N GLY A 25 8.48 -26.46 7.17
CA GLY A 25 9.50 -26.80 6.18
C GLY A 25 10.94 -26.60 6.64
N GLU A 26 11.18 -26.12 7.86
CA GLU A 26 12.50 -26.05 8.47
C GLU A 26 12.79 -27.30 9.33
N LYS A 27 13.98 -27.90 9.15
CA LYS A 27 14.46 -29.01 9.98
C LYS A 27 15.05 -28.44 11.28
N LEU A 28 14.54 -28.91 12.41
CA LEU A 28 14.99 -28.52 13.74
C LEU A 28 15.64 -29.71 14.45
N ALA A 29 16.68 -29.43 15.23
CA ALA A 29 17.31 -30.38 16.15
C ALA A 29 16.89 -30.04 17.58
N VAL A 30 16.30 -31.01 18.25
CA VAL A 30 15.79 -30.90 19.61
C VAL A 30 16.70 -31.70 20.53
N PHE A 31 17.26 -31.07 21.55
CA PHE A 31 18.17 -31.70 22.50
C PHE A 31 17.63 -31.60 23.91
N ARG A 32 17.37 -32.75 24.53
CA ARG A 32 17.10 -32.86 25.97
C ARG A 32 18.43 -32.94 26.72
N LEU A 33 18.76 -31.88 27.46
CA LEU A 33 20.04 -31.76 28.19
C LEU A 33 19.98 -32.43 29.57
N ASN A 34 18.81 -32.33 30.23
CA ASN A 34 18.52 -32.93 31.54
C ASN A 34 17.01 -33.12 31.70
N GLU A 35 16.54 -33.43 32.92
CA GLU A 35 15.13 -33.70 33.24
C GLU A 35 14.19 -32.48 33.10
N GLU A 36 14.73 -31.26 33.00
CA GLU A 36 13.92 -30.03 32.92
C GLU A 36 14.28 -29.13 31.73
N GLU A 37 15.38 -29.42 31.03
CA GLU A 37 15.94 -28.53 30.02
C GLU A 37 15.97 -29.16 28.63
N VAL A 38 15.32 -28.47 27.69
CA VAL A 38 15.37 -28.75 26.26
C VAL A 38 15.84 -27.52 25.52
N ARG A 39 16.71 -27.71 24.54
CA ARG A 39 17.13 -26.69 23.59
C ARG A 39 16.75 -27.10 22.18
N ILE A 40 16.32 -26.13 21.38
CA ILE A 40 15.96 -26.34 19.98
C ILE A 40 16.79 -25.39 19.13
N ILE A 41 17.46 -25.93 18.12
CA ILE A 41 18.23 -25.18 17.12
C ILE A 41 17.85 -25.63 15.70
N SER A 42 18.25 -24.85 14.69
CA SER A 42 18.19 -25.31 13.31
C SER A 42 19.08 -26.55 13.11
N ASN A 43 18.61 -27.55 12.36
CA ASN A 43 19.32 -28.82 12.21
C ASN A 43 20.49 -28.79 11.21
N VAL A 44 20.88 -27.62 10.72
CA VAL A 44 21.87 -27.48 9.65
C VAL A 44 23.11 -26.77 10.19
N CYS A 45 24.23 -27.48 10.21
CA CYS A 45 25.53 -26.91 10.60
C CYS A 45 25.91 -25.76 9.66
N PRO A 46 26.30 -24.59 10.18
CA PRO A 46 26.60 -23.41 9.35
C PRO A 46 27.87 -23.56 8.52
N HIS A 47 28.73 -24.55 8.83
CA HIS A 47 29.96 -24.82 8.08
C HIS A 47 29.73 -25.56 6.75
N LYS A 48 29.23 -26.80 6.80
CA LYS A 48 28.97 -27.65 5.60
C LYS A 48 27.63 -28.37 5.64
N GLN A 49 26.63 -27.76 6.28
CA GLN A 49 25.25 -28.23 6.30
C GLN A 49 25.04 -29.64 6.89
N GLY A 50 25.95 -30.09 7.76
CA GLY A 50 25.80 -31.37 8.47
C GLY A 50 24.58 -31.40 9.40
N PRO A 51 23.93 -32.56 9.58
CA PRO A 51 22.74 -32.73 10.41
C PRO A 51 23.09 -32.69 11.90
N LEU A 52 22.82 -31.57 12.57
CA LEU A 52 23.22 -31.39 13.97
C LEU A 52 22.55 -32.34 14.96
N ALA A 53 21.35 -32.84 14.66
CA ALA A 53 20.61 -33.81 15.45
C ALA A 53 21.34 -35.16 15.56
N GLU A 54 22.22 -35.48 14.60
CA GLU A 54 23.09 -36.66 14.63
C GLU A 54 24.41 -36.37 15.37
N GLY A 55 24.62 -35.15 15.83
CA GLY A 55 25.80 -34.71 16.57
C GLY A 55 25.85 -35.21 18.00
N THR A 56 27.07 -35.21 18.57
CA THR A 56 27.26 -35.55 19.99
C THR A 56 27.05 -34.32 20.86
N VAL A 57 26.36 -34.47 22.00
CA VAL A 57 26.10 -33.38 22.95
C VAL A 57 27.02 -33.50 24.17
N SER A 58 27.65 -32.39 24.57
CA SER A 58 28.39 -32.30 25.83
C SER A 58 28.15 -30.93 26.49
N GLY A 59 27.46 -30.94 27.64
CA GLY A 59 27.00 -29.73 28.32
C GLY A 59 25.99 -28.98 27.47
N GLU A 60 26.22 -27.68 27.27
CA GLU A 60 25.38 -26.81 26.44
C GLU A 60 25.84 -26.76 24.96
N PHE A 61 26.61 -27.74 24.51
CA PHE A 61 27.19 -27.75 23.17
C PHE A 61 26.84 -29.01 22.39
N VAL A 62 26.59 -28.84 21.10
CA VAL A 62 26.51 -29.94 20.12
C VAL A 62 27.72 -29.89 19.19
N PHE A 63 28.28 -31.05 18.89
CA PHE A 63 29.38 -31.24 17.96
C PHE A 63 28.82 -31.77 16.65
N CYS A 64 29.06 -31.03 15.57
CA CYS A 64 28.62 -31.43 14.23
C CYS A 64 29.21 -32.80 13.86
N PRO A 65 28.40 -33.79 13.45
CA PRO A 65 28.87 -35.16 13.22
C PRO A 65 29.85 -35.31 12.04
N LEU A 66 29.89 -34.31 11.16
CA LEU A 66 30.75 -34.37 9.96
C LEU A 66 32.15 -33.79 10.18
N HIS A 67 32.30 -32.83 11.10
CA HIS A 67 33.53 -32.03 11.22
C HIS A 67 33.87 -31.63 12.66
N ASP A 68 33.13 -32.13 13.66
CA ASP A 68 33.31 -31.83 15.09
C ASP A 68 33.22 -30.34 15.47
N TYR A 69 32.57 -29.52 14.65
CA TYR A 69 32.33 -28.11 14.95
C TYR A 69 31.47 -27.97 16.21
N LYS A 70 32.00 -27.27 17.20
CA LYS A 70 31.37 -27.06 18.50
C LYS A 70 30.41 -25.86 18.43
N ILE A 71 29.13 -26.12 18.61
CA ILE A 71 28.05 -25.13 18.50
C ILE A 71 27.32 -25.02 19.85
N SER A 72 27.15 -23.80 20.34
CA SER A 72 26.37 -23.50 21.54
C SER A 72 24.89 -23.71 21.30
N LEU A 73 24.23 -24.48 22.17
CA LEU A 73 22.78 -24.71 22.15
C LEU A 73 21.99 -23.55 22.78
N VAL A 74 22.67 -22.61 23.44
CA VAL A 74 22.04 -21.46 24.10
C VAL A 74 21.87 -20.30 23.13
N ASP A 75 22.93 -19.92 22.44
CA ASP A 75 22.96 -18.75 21.54
C ASP A 75 23.27 -19.11 20.07
N GLY A 76 23.49 -20.39 19.78
CA GLY A 76 23.70 -20.88 18.42
C GLY A 76 25.10 -20.67 17.87
N LYS A 77 26.01 -20.03 18.62
CA LYS A 77 27.33 -19.65 18.09
C LYS A 77 28.28 -20.83 18.00
N VAL A 78 28.99 -20.91 16.88
CA VAL A 78 30.18 -21.75 16.73
C VAL A 78 31.27 -21.19 17.64
N GLN A 79 31.99 -22.07 18.34
CA GLN A 79 33.11 -21.68 19.21
C GLN A 79 34.41 -21.57 18.41
N GLU A 80 35.28 -20.65 18.84
CA GLU A 80 36.59 -20.42 18.23
C GLU A 80 37.42 -21.72 18.10
N PRO A 81 38.23 -21.86 17.04
CA PRO A 81 38.69 -20.83 16.09
C PRO A 81 37.75 -20.55 14.91
N ASP A 82 36.57 -21.17 14.87
CA ASP A 82 35.64 -21.09 13.74
C ASP A 82 34.55 -20.02 13.92
N GLU A 83 33.96 -19.58 12.80
CA GLU A 83 32.86 -18.61 12.77
C GLU A 83 31.56 -19.22 12.25
N GLY A 84 30.43 -18.81 12.82
CA GLY A 84 29.09 -19.22 12.37
C GLY A 84 28.06 -19.17 13.49
N CYS A 85 26.79 -19.18 13.12
CA CYS A 85 25.69 -19.21 14.07
C CYS A 85 24.50 -19.99 13.50
N VAL A 86 23.89 -20.83 14.33
CA VAL A 86 22.59 -21.45 14.06
C VAL A 86 21.48 -20.68 14.74
N LYS A 87 20.28 -20.70 14.14
CA LYS A 87 19.09 -20.13 14.79
C LYS A 87 18.72 -20.98 16.00
N THR A 88 18.51 -20.33 17.15
CA THR A 88 17.94 -20.95 18.35
C THR A 88 16.46 -20.61 18.47
N TYR A 89 15.73 -21.43 19.21
CA TYR A 89 14.28 -21.31 19.33
C TYR A 89 13.83 -21.28 20.78
N ASP A 90 12.83 -20.45 21.06
CA ASP A 90 12.18 -20.41 22.38
C ASP A 90 11.39 -21.70 22.59
N VAL A 91 11.75 -22.43 23.63
CA VAL A 91 11.09 -23.66 24.02
C VAL A 91 10.03 -23.37 25.08
N CYS A 92 8.84 -23.97 24.92
CA CYS A 92 7.80 -23.94 25.92
C CYS A 92 7.34 -25.36 26.23
N ILE A 93 7.36 -25.74 27.51
CA ILE A 93 6.84 -27.02 27.97
C ILE A 93 5.44 -26.77 28.55
N GLU A 94 4.40 -27.29 27.90
CA GLU A 94 3.01 -27.17 28.33
C GLU A 94 2.56 -28.45 29.05
N ASN A 95 1.74 -28.29 30.10
CA ASN A 95 1.21 -29.39 30.91
C ASN A 95 2.29 -30.35 31.44
N LYS A 96 3.52 -29.85 31.65
CA LYS A 96 4.72 -30.61 32.04
C LYS A 96 5.10 -31.75 31.10
N LYS A 97 4.56 -31.81 29.89
CA LYS A 97 4.78 -32.95 28.96
C LYS A 97 4.87 -32.55 27.51
N SER A 98 4.16 -31.54 27.05
CA SER A 98 4.12 -31.20 25.63
C SER A 98 5.19 -30.17 25.31
N LEU A 99 6.19 -30.55 24.52
CA LEU A 99 7.21 -29.65 24.03
C LEU A 99 6.64 -28.86 22.84
N CYS A 100 6.62 -27.54 22.98
CA CYS A 100 6.19 -26.63 21.94
C CYS A 100 7.32 -25.66 21.61
N VAL A 101 7.44 -25.28 20.34
CA VAL A 101 8.34 -24.21 19.93
C VAL A 101 7.56 -22.92 19.73
N GLY A 102 8.11 -21.82 20.24
CA GLY A 102 7.64 -20.48 19.91
C GLY A 102 7.98 -20.19 18.46
N VAL A 103 6.99 -20.29 17.57
CA VAL A 103 7.16 -19.89 16.18
C VAL A 103 6.91 -18.39 16.12
N THR A 104 7.94 -17.63 15.75
CA THR A 104 7.74 -16.24 15.34
C THR A 104 7.11 -16.27 13.96
N GLU A 105 5.78 -16.38 13.88
CA GLU A 105 5.10 -16.05 12.63
C GLU A 105 5.41 -14.59 12.32
N MET A 106 6.08 -14.36 11.19
CA MET A 106 6.22 -13.03 10.66
C MET A 106 4.84 -12.58 10.16
N GLY A 107 4.55 -11.31 10.38
CA GLY A 107 3.38 -10.66 9.84
C GLY A 107 3.34 -10.74 8.32
N LYS A 108 2.15 -10.54 7.76
CA LYS A 108 1.93 -10.57 6.31
C LYS A 108 1.70 -9.17 5.77
N VAL A 109 2.40 -8.84 4.68
CA VAL A 109 2.29 -7.53 4.01
C VAL A 109 1.37 -7.63 2.79
N TYR A 110 0.35 -6.79 2.73
CA TYR A 110 -0.52 -6.66 1.57
C TYR A 110 -0.21 -5.36 0.82
N LEU A 111 0.14 -5.47 -0.45
CA LEU A 111 0.38 -4.36 -1.37
C LEU A 111 -0.92 -4.08 -2.13
N VAL A 112 -1.69 -3.09 -1.68
CA VAL A 112 -3.10 -2.93 -2.04
C VAL A 112 -3.33 -1.68 -2.87
N GLY A 113 -3.98 -1.87 -4.03
CA GLY A 113 -4.52 -0.79 -4.84
C GLY A 113 -5.80 -0.21 -4.24
N ALA A 114 -5.79 1.08 -3.92
CA ALA A 114 -6.91 1.81 -3.36
C ALA A 114 -7.96 2.19 -4.41
N GLY A 115 -7.67 2.00 -5.70
CA GLY A 115 -8.45 2.62 -6.77
C GLY A 115 -8.16 4.11 -6.89
N SER A 116 -8.85 4.79 -7.81
CA SER A 116 -8.49 6.13 -8.24
C SER A 116 -9.40 7.24 -7.71
N GLY A 117 -9.89 7.13 -6.48
CA GLY A 117 -10.53 8.24 -5.79
C GLY A 117 -11.91 7.94 -5.27
N ASP A 118 -12.80 7.50 -6.15
CA ASP A 118 -14.16 7.09 -5.76
C ASP A 118 -14.06 5.90 -4.77
N PRO A 119 -14.62 6.03 -3.54
CA PRO A 119 -14.57 4.95 -2.55
C PRO A 119 -15.11 3.61 -3.04
N GLU A 120 -16.07 3.62 -3.97
CA GLU A 120 -16.68 2.40 -4.51
C GLU A 120 -15.81 1.68 -5.56
N LEU A 121 -14.70 2.30 -6.00
CA LEU A 121 -13.70 1.64 -6.83
C LEU A 121 -12.70 0.80 -6.02
N LEU A 122 -12.83 0.74 -4.69
CA LEU A 122 -12.09 -0.19 -3.85
C LEU A 122 -12.56 -1.62 -4.11
N THR A 123 -11.63 -2.53 -4.38
CA THR A 123 -12.00 -3.94 -4.64
C THR A 123 -12.47 -4.63 -3.35
N LEU A 124 -13.37 -5.63 -3.47
CA LEU A 124 -13.85 -6.40 -2.32
C LEU A 124 -12.71 -7.04 -1.51
N LYS A 125 -11.66 -7.49 -2.20
CA LYS A 125 -10.47 -8.04 -1.57
C LYS A 125 -9.68 -6.98 -0.81
N ALA A 126 -9.54 -5.79 -1.38
CA ALA A 126 -8.88 -4.65 -0.71
C ALA A 126 -9.64 -4.24 0.55
N LEU A 127 -10.97 -4.14 0.48
CA LEU A 127 -11.83 -3.84 1.64
C LEU A 127 -11.65 -4.87 2.77
N ARG A 128 -11.77 -6.16 2.45
CA ARG A 128 -11.60 -7.26 3.43
C ARG A 128 -10.24 -7.20 4.13
N VAL A 129 -9.17 -6.97 3.36
CA VAL A 129 -7.80 -6.88 3.88
C VAL A 129 -7.61 -5.62 4.74
N LEU A 130 -8.16 -4.48 4.31
CA LEU A 130 -8.07 -3.21 5.03
C LEU A 130 -8.79 -3.27 6.40
N GLN A 131 -9.92 -3.98 6.48
CA GLN A 131 -10.66 -4.22 7.72
C GLN A 131 -9.86 -5.04 8.75
N GLN A 132 -8.92 -5.89 8.29
CA GLN A 132 -8.12 -6.76 9.15
C GLN A 132 -6.81 -6.12 9.60
N ALA A 133 -6.36 -5.07 8.91
CA ALA A 133 -5.05 -4.45 9.07
C ALA A 133 -4.77 -3.97 10.51
N ASP A 134 -3.60 -4.33 11.05
CA ASP A 134 -3.03 -3.75 12.26
C ASP A 134 -2.33 -2.43 11.97
N VAL A 135 -1.67 -2.34 10.81
CA VAL A 135 -0.94 -1.15 10.37
C VAL A 135 -1.26 -0.87 8.91
N VAL A 136 -1.55 0.39 8.58
CA VAL A 136 -1.79 0.84 7.20
C VAL A 136 -0.78 1.93 6.84
N LEU A 137 0.13 1.63 5.92
CA LEU A 137 1.04 2.59 5.29
C LEU A 137 0.39 3.12 4.01
N TYR A 138 0.04 4.40 3.96
CA TYR A 138 -0.70 4.96 2.84
C TYR A 138 -0.04 6.21 2.22
N ASP A 139 -0.19 6.35 0.91
CA ASP A 139 0.36 7.47 0.14
C ASP A 139 -0.60 8.66 0.01
N ARG A 140 -0.06 9.79 -0.48
CA ARG A 140 -0.82 11.03 -0.73
C ARG A 140 -2.03 10.86 -1.66
N LEU A 141 -1.94 9.95 -2.65
CA LEU A 141 -2.99 9.79 -3.67
C LEU A 141 -4.14 8.86 -3.24
N VAL A 142 -4.02 8.21 -2.08
CA VAL A 142 -5.10 7.39 -1.51
C VAL A 142 -6.22 8.32 -1.03
N ASN A 143 -7.47 7.99 -1.34
CA ASN A 143 -8.61 8.67 -0.71
C ASN A 143 -8.62 8.31 0.79
N PRO A 144 -8.39 9.28 1.71
CA PRO A 144 -8.26 8.96 3.12
C PRO A 144 -9.57 8.49 3.76
N LEU A 145 -10.73 8.65 3.10
CA LEU A 145 -12.01 8.08 3.57
C LEU A 145 -11.90 6.57 3.70
N LEU A 146 -11.17 5.90 2.81
CA LEU A 146 -10.99 4.44 2.82
C LEU A 146 -10.40 3.93 4.14
N LEU A 147 -9.59 4.75 4.83
CA LEU A 147 -8.96 4.37 6.09
C LEU A 147 -9.99 4.14 7.21
N TYR A 148 -11.21 4.69 7.09
CA TYR A 148 -12.28 4.44 8.06
C TYR A 148 -12.76 2.99 8.06
N HIS A 149 -12.47 2.20 7.02
CA HIS A 149 -12.74 0.76 7.04
C HIS A 149 -11.81 -0.01 7.99
N THR A 150 -10.73 0.60 8.47
CA THR A 150 -9.80 -0.07 9.38
C THR A 150 -10.37 -0.21 10.79
N LYS A 151 -10.03 -1.30 11.48
CA LYS A 151 -10.39 -1.50 12.90
C LYS A 151 -9.88 -0.36 13.79
N GLN A 152 -10.59 -0.07 14.88
CA GLN A 152 -10.36 1.07 15.78
C GLN A 152 -8.93 1.17 16.36
N GLY A 153 -8.20 0.05 16.44
CA GLY A 153 -6.80 0.01 16.90
C GLY A 153 -5.75 0.07 15.79
N ALA A 154 -6.15 0.13 14.52
CA ALA A 154 -5.19 0.10 13.41
C ALA A 154 -4.36 1.38 13.38
N LYS A 155 -3.04 1.22 13.26
CA LYS A 155 -2.10 2.32 13.15
C LYS A 155 -2.05 2.84 11.72
N LEU A 156 -2.34 4.12 11.53
CA LEU A 156 -2.35 4.77 10.22
C LEU A 156 -1.06 5.57 10.03
N VAL A 157 -0.22 5.15 9.07
CA VAL A 157 1.10 5.73 8.80
C VAL A 157 1.08 6.39 7.43
N PHE A 158 1.24 7.71 7.41
CA PHE A 158 1.35 8.46 6.16
C PHE A 158 2.77 8.40 5.59
N CYS A 159 2.89 8.02 4.31
CA CYS A 159 4.15 7.89 3.59
C CYS A 159 4.43 9.01 2.57
N GLY A 160 3.50 9.97 2.41
CA GLY A 160 3.63 11.06 1.44
C GLY A 160 4.58 12.18 1.85
N LYS A 161 4.84 13.11 0.91
CA LYS A 161 5.56 14.38 1.18
C LYS A 161 4.68 15.27 2.07
N SER A 162 5.06 15.49 3.31
CA SER A 162 4.50 16.59 4.12
C SER A 162 5.36 17.85 3.92
N PRO A 163 4.79 19.07 3.99
CA PRO A 163 5.57 20.32 3.91
C PRO A 163 6.74 20.38 4.90
N ASP A 164 6.60 19.76 6.08
CA ASP A 164 7.58 19.79 7.17
C ASP A 164 8.43 18.50 7.30
N ARG A 165 8.30 17.53 6.39
CA ARG A 165 9.12 16.31 6.40
C ARG A 165 9.59 15.97 4.99
N HIS A 166 10.91 15.88 4.82
CA HIS A 166 11.51 15.25 3.65
C HIS A 166 10.82 13.91 3.42
N ALA A 167 10.35 13.68 2.19
CA ALA A 167 9.64 12.46 1.79
C ALA A 167 10.31 11.22 2.42
N MET A 168 9.51 10.27 2.92
CA MET A 168 10.06 8.97 3.29
C MET A 168 10.62 8.36 2.00
N ARG A 169 11.95 8.19 1.93
CA ARG A 169 12.59 7.52 0.79
C ARG A 169 12.00 6.10 0.67
N GLN A 170 11.94 5.54 -0.54
CA GLN A 170 11.38 4.20 -0.73
C GLN A 170 12.10 3.13 0.10
N GLU A 171 13.40 3.31 0.36
CA GLU A 171 14.14 2.42 1.26
C GLU A 171 13.53 2.44 2.68
N ILE A 172 13.22 3.63 3.21
CA ILE A 172 12.65 3.80 4.55
C ILE A 172 11.22 3.22 4.63
N ILE A 173 10.43 3.32 3.55
CA ILE A 173 9.09 2.72 3.50
C ILE A 173 9.19 1.20 3.61
N GLY A 174 10.07 0.57 2.84
CA GLY A 174 10.19 -0.88 2.89
C GLY A 174 10.90 -1.38 4.15
N GLU A 175 11.88 -0.66 4.70
CA GLU A 175 12.39 -0.90 6.06
C GLU A 175 11.26 -0.86 7.09
N ARG A 176 10.32 0.09 6.96
CA ARG A 176 9.19 0.17 7.86
C ARG A 176 8.23 -1.01 7.70
N LEU A 177 7.98 -1.47 6.47
CA LEU A 177 7.19 -2.68 6.23
C LEU A 177 7.83 -3.91 6.91
N VAL A 178 9.15 -4.04 6.80
CA VAL A 178 9.92 -5.12 7.45
C VAL A 178 9.78 -5.05 8.98
N GLN A 179 10.03 -3.89 9.57
CA GLN A 179 9.95 -3.68 11.02
C GLN A 179 8.56 -3.96 11.61
N GLU A 180 7.49 -3.62 10.89
CA GLU A 180 6.12 -3.90 11.37
C GLU A 180 5.76 -5.39 11.13
N ALA A 181 6.27 -6.02 10.07
CA ALA A 181 6.09 -7.46 9.84
C ALA A 181 6.75 -8.33 10.92
N GLU A 182 7.92 -7.95 11.43
CA GLU A 182 8.60 -8.64 12.54
C GLU A 182 7.77 -8.71 13.84
N LYS A 183 6.73 -7.88 13.95
CA LYS A 183 5.83 -7.83 15.12
C LYS A 183 4.62 -8.75 15.01
N ASN A 184 4.59 -9.64 14.01
CA ASN A 184 3.47 -10.54 13.72
C ASN A 184 2.15 -9.78 13.47
N GLN A 185 2.19 -8.76 12.60
CA GLN A 185 1.05 -7.90 12.29
C GLN A 185 0.53 -8.14 10.87
N VAL A 186 -0.74 -7.82 10.62
CA VAL A 186 -1.28 -7.66 9.27
C VAL A 186 -1.00 -6.23 8.81
N ILE A 187 -0.12 -6.08 7.82
CA ILE A 187 0.30 -4.78 7.32
C ILE A 187 -0.32 -4.54 5.94
N VAL A 188 -0.94 -3.38 5.76
CA VAL A 188 -1.45 -2.94 4.46
C VAL A 188 -0.65 -1.76 3.97
N ARG A 189 0.00 -1.93 2.82
CA ARG A 189 0.59 -0.86 2.03
C ARG A 189 -0.44 -0.41 1.00
N LEU A 190 -1.20 0.63 1.36
CA LEU A 190 -2.29 1.16 0.55
C LEU A 190 -1.77 2.22 -0.43
N LYS A 191 -1.97 2.00 -1.73
CA LYS A 191 -1.40 2.82 -2.81
C LYS A 191 -2.51 3.32 -3.71
N GLY A 192 -2.45 4.58 -4.14
CA GLY A 192 -3.44 5.14 -5.07
C GLY A 192 -3.41 4.42 -6.42
N GLY A 193 -4.58 4.16 -7.00
CA GLY A 193 -4.71 3.44 -8.26
C GLY A 193 -4.40 1.95 -8.11
N ASP A 194 -3.49 1.46 -8.95
CA ASP A 194 -3.03 0.07 -8.97
C ASP A 194 -1.54 -0.02 -8.57
N PRO A 195 -1.12 -0.97 -7.71
CA PRO A 195 0.28 -1.09 -7.30
C PRO A 195 1.23 -1.40 -8.47
N GLY A 196 0.77 -2.16 -9.46
CA GLY A 196 1.53 -2.61 -10.61
C GLY A 196 1.74 -1.55 -11.69
N ILE A 197 0.94 -0.48 -11.72
CA ILE A 197 1.01 0.56 -12.74
C ILE A 197 1.66 1.83 -12.16
N PHE A 198 2.93 2.05 -12.47
CA PHE A 198 3.75 3.17 -11.98
C PHE A 198 3.78 3.33 -10.44
N GLY A 199 3.36 2.31 -9.69
CA GLY A 199 3.28 2.30 -8.23
C GLY A 199 4.58 1.87 -7.53
N ARG A 200 5.61 1.44 -8.26
CA ARG A 200 6.89 0.95 -7.72
C ARG A 200 6.77 -0.31 -6.85
N VAL A 201 5.72 -1.11 -7.04
CA VAL A 201 5.48 -2.34 -6.25
C VAL A 201 6.62 -3.34 -6.33
N ALA A 202 7.32 -3.43 -7.47
CA ALA A 202 8.45 -4.36 -7.64
C ALA A 202 9.61 -4.06 -6.67
N GLU A 203 9.87 -2.78 -6.38
CA GLU A 203 10.89 -2.38 -5.41
C GLU A 203 10.49 -2.79 -3.98
N GLU A 204 9.21 -2.60 -3.63
CA GLU A 204 8.66 -3.01 -2.33
C GLU A 204 8.71 -4.54 -2.17
N ILE A 205 8.32 -5.31 -3.20
CA ILE A 205 8.40 -6.77 -3.23
C ILE A 205 9.84 -7.25 -3.02
N THR A 206 10.80 -6.68 -3.75
CA THR A 206 12.22 -7.08 -3.65
C THR A 206 12.74 -6.96 -2.21
N GLN A 207 12.31 -5.94 -1.47
CA GLN A 207 12.71 -5.75 -0.07
C GLN A 207 12.04 -6.79 0.85
N LEU A 208 10.76 -7.10 0.63
CA LEU A 208 10.03 -8.12 1.39
C LEU A 208 10.60 -9.52 1.16
N GLU A 209 10.94 -9.86 -0.09
CA GLU A 209 11.57 -11.14 -0.44
C GLU A 209 12.94 -11.29 0.21
N LYS A 210 13.77 -10.24 0.19
CA LYS A 210 15.08 -10.23 0.88
C LYS A 210 14.94 -10.46 2.38
N ALA A 211 13.89 -9.90 2.99
CA ALA A 211 13.56 -10.08 4.39
C ALA A 211 12.76 -11.37 4.69
N LYS A 212 12.47 -12.20 3.67
CA LYS A 212 11.66 -13.44 3.78
C LYS A 212 10.28 -13.21 4.40
N ILE A 213 9.66 -12.06 4.13
CA ILE A 213 8.32 -11.71 4.60
C ILE A 213 7.27 -12.17 3.60
N ALA A 214 6.24 -12.86 4.10
CA ALA A 214 5.08 -13.22 3.28
C ALA A 214 4.35 -11.96 2.81
N TYR A 215 4.06 -11.89 1.52
CA TYR A 215 3.31 -10.77 0.95
C TYR A 215 2.24 -11.21 -0.05
N GLU A 216 1.32 -10.29 -0.34
CA GLU A 216 0.28 -10.49 -1.34
C GLU A 216 -0.05 -9.17 -2.04
N VAL A 217 -0.16 -9.20 -3.36
CA VAL A 217 -0.57 -8.03 -4.15
C VAL A 217 -2.07 -8.09 -4.41
N VAL A 218 -2.76 -7.00 -4.08
CA VAL A 218 -4.18 -6.81 -4.39
C VAL A 218 -4.29 -5.69 -5.44
N PRO A 219 -4.64 -6.00 -6.69
CA PRO A 219 -4.75 -4.98 -7.73
C PRO A 219 -5.90 -4.01 -7.45
N GLY A 220 -5.83 -2.83 -8.06
CA GLY A 220 -6.81 -1.76 -7.93
C GLY A 220 -7.18 -1.16 -9.28
N ILE A 221 -8.20 -0.30 -9.29
CA ILE A 221 -8.60 0.41 -10.50
C ILE A 221 -7.62 1.55 -10.78
N THR A 222 -6.84 1.40 -11.84
CA THR A 222 -5.83 2.40 -12.25
C THR A 222 -6.46 3.70 -12.75
N ALA A 223 -5.70 4.79 -12.69
CA ALA A 223 -6.19 6.13 -13.06
C ALA A 223 -6.62 6.20 -14.53
N ALA A 224 -5.96 5.48 -15.44
CA ALA A 224 -6.38 5.41 -16.84
C ALA A 224 -7.82 4.89 -16.98
N SER A 225 -8.14 3.76 -16.36
CA SER A 225 -9.47 3.18 -16.42
C SER A 225 -10.52 4.07 -15.75
N ALA A 226 -10.23 4.58 -14.55
CA ALA A 226 -11.19 5.41 -13.83
C ALA A 226 -11.41 6.77 -14.50
N ALA A 227 -10.33 7.53 -14.76
CA ALA A 227 -10.44 8.88 -15.31
C ALA A 227 -11.07 8.87 -16.70
N SER A 228 -10.74 7.90 -17.56
CA SER A 228 -11.32 7.80 -18.90
C SER A 228 -12.84 7.54 -18.84
N CYS A 229 -13.28 6.52 -18.11
CA CYS A 229 -14.70 6.17 -17.96
C CYS A 229 -15.52 7.32 -17.32
N TYR A 230 -14.99 7.99 -16.29
CA TYR A 230 -15.67 9.10 -15.62
C TYR A 230 -15.61 10.40 -16.45
N ALA A 231 -14.65 10.53 -17.36
CA ALA A 231 -14.61 11.57 -18.38
C ALA A 231 -15.47 11.25 -19.62
N GLY A 232 -16.06 10.05 -19.70
CA GLY A 232 -16.85 9.61 -20.85
C GLY A 232 -16.02 9.30 -22.09
N ILE A 233 -14.73 8.99 -21.92
CA ILE A 233 -13.79 8.63 -22.98
C ILE A 233 -13.51 7.14 -22.86
N SER A 234 -13.80 6.36 -23.90
CA SER A 234 -13.35 4.97 -23.95
C SER A 234 -11.87 4.93 -24.34
N LEU A 235 -11.05 4.10 -23.68
CA LEU A 235 -9.64 3.95 -24.05
C LEU A 235 -9.44 3.16 -25.36
N THR A 236 -10.42 2.34 -25.72
CA THR A 236 -10.42 1.56 -26.95
C THR A 236 -11.68 1.82 -27.74
N ASP A 237 -11.59 1.76 -29.06
CA ASP A 237 -12.73 1.90 -29.95
C ASP A 237 -12.43 1.12 -31.23
N ARG A 238 -13.40 0.35 -31.72
CA ARG A 238 -13.17 -0.58 -32.83
C ARG A 238 -12.67 0.09 -34.09
N GLU A 239 -13.04 1.35 -34.32
CA GLU A 239 -12.65 2.09 -35.52
C GLU A 239 -11.53 3.10 -35.24
N ALA A 240 -11.36 3.55 -33.98
CA ALA A 240 -10.40 4.60 -33.63
C ALA A 240 -9.15 4.13 -32.86
N SER A 241 -9.18 3.03 -32.11
CA SER A 241 -8.08 2.63 -31.23
C SER A 241 -7.99 1.12 -31.04
N SER A 242 -6.95 0.54 -31.63
CA SER A 242 -6.63 -0.88 -31.57
C SER A 242 -5.79 -1.29 -30.35
N HIS A 243 -5.18 -0.32 -29.68
CA HIS A 243 -4.29 -0.53 -28.54
C HIS A 243 -4.25 0.67 -27.60
N VAL A 244 -3.85 0.43 -26.35
CA VAL A 244 -3.69 1.46 -25.32
C VAL A 244 -2.26 1.41 -24.80
N THR A 245 -1.59 2.56 -24.76
CA THR A 245 -0.25 2.69 -24.18
C THR A 245 -0.33 3.47 -22.88
N LEU A 246 0.02 2.84 -21.76
CA LEU A 246 0.20 3.51 -20.47
C LEU A 246 1.67 3.94 -20.38
N SER A 247 1.92 5.25 -20.26
CA SER A 247 3.27 5.80 -20.25
C SER A 247 3.46 6.84 -19.14
N THR A 248 4.69 7.06 -18.72
CA THR A 248 5.10 8.16 -17.85
C THR A 248 5.97 9.12 -18.63
N ALA A 249 5.72 10.42 -18.50
CA ALA A 249 6.59 11.44 -19.09
C ALA A 249 7.83 11.72 -18.22
N HIS A 250 7.89 11.18 -17.01
CA HIS A 250 9.07 11.23 -16.14
C HIS A 250 9.84 9.91 -16.29
N ARG A 251 11.02 9.96 -16.92
CA ARG A 251 11.98 8.84 -16.95
C ARG A 251 13.31 9.29 -16.34
N LYS A 252 14.00 8.37 -15.65
CA LYS A 252 15.42 8.56 -15.32
C LYS A 252 16.18 8.69 -16.64
N THR A 253 17.02 9.71 -16.74
CA THR A 253 17.90 9.97 -17.88
C THR A 253 18.65 8.69 -18.30
N GLY A 254 18.52 8.29 -19.56
CA GLY A 254 19.41 7.29 -20.19
C GLY A 254 18.84 5.90 -20.53
N ALA A 255 17.53 5.63 -20.39
CA ALA A 255 16.96 4.32 -20.75
C ALA A 255 15.97 4.39 -21.92
N LEU A 256 16.40 3.80 -23.05
CA LEU A 256 15.75 3.64 -24.36
C LEU A 256 15.58 4.94 -25.17
N THR A 257 16.43 5.06 -26.19
CA THR A 257 16.40 5.89 -27.40
C THR A 257 15.18 6.80 -27.58
N GLU A 258 15.43 8.12 -27.64
CA GLU A 258 14.55 9.18 -28.18
C GLU A 258 13.06 8.80 -28.30
N ASP A 259 12.27 9.08 -27.25
CA ASP A 259 10.89 8.62 -27.12
C ASP A 259 10.02 8.90 -28.38
N ASP A 260 9.68 7.85 -29.15
CA ASP A 260 8.72 7.90 -30.26
C ASP A 260 7.29 7.95 -29.71
N PHE A 261 6.93 9.05 -29.04
CA PHE A 261 5.57 9.28 -28.54
C PHE A 261 4.53 9.21 -29.67
N ALA A 262 4.93 9.51 -30.91
CA ALA A 262 4.04 9.41 -32.07
C ALA A 262 3.55 7.97 -32.28
N SER A 263 4.42 6.97 -32.10
CA SER A 263 4.02 5.56 -32.17
C SER A 263 2.90 5.19 -31.18
N PHE A 264 2.81 5.85 -30.01
CA PHE A 264 1.81 5.53 -28.99
C PHE A 264 0.39 5.97 -29.37
N VAL A 265 0.28 6.93 -30.29
CA VAL A 265 -0.99 7.56 -30.69
C VAL A 265 -1.45 7.08 -32.07
N ARG A 266 -0.52 6.67 -32.95
CA ARG A 266 -0.87 6.13 -34.27
C ARG A 266 -1.73 4.88 -34.13
N HIS A 267 -3.01 4.97 -34.49
CA HIS A 267 -4.00 3.88 -34.39
C HIS A 267 -4.25 3.36 -32.96
N GLY A 268 -3.92 4.17 -31.95
CA GLY A 268 -4.01 3.81 -30.54
C GLY A 268 -4.40 4.99 -29.66
N THR A 269 -4.42 4.74 -28.34
CA THR A 269 -4.67 5.76 -27.32
C THR A 269 -3.54 5.77 -26.31
N ALA A 270 -2.88 6.92 -26.16
CA ALA A 270 -1.82 7.11 -25.19
C ALA A 270 -2.36 7.72 -23.89
N CYS A 271 -2.04 7.09 -22.76
CA CYS A 271 -2.36 7.55 -21.42
C CYS A 271 -1.07 7.95 -20.70
N PHE A 272 -0.78 9.25 -20.61
CA PHE A 272 0.39 9.75 -19.90
C PHE A 272 0.10 10.07 -18.44
N TYR A 273 0.76 9.35 -17.56
CA TYR A 273 0.82 9.56 -16.12
C TYR A 273 1.93 10.55 -15.77
N MET A 274 1.73 11.32 -14.70
CA MET A 274 2.73 12.28 -14.20
C MET A 274 3.22 13.24 -15.29
N GLY A 275 2.36 13.54 -16.26
CA GLY A 275 2.73 14.25 -17.47
C GLY A 275 2.52 15.76 -17.43
N MET A 276 1.80 16.30 -16.43
CA MET A 276 1.41 17.72 -16.41
C MET A 276 2.57 18.70 -16.57
N GLU A 277 3.65 18.52 -15.82
CA GLU A 277 4.84 19.38 -15.90
C GLU A 277 5.60 19.20 -17.23
N ASN A 278 5.44 18.03 -17.85
CA ASN A 278 6.07 17.66 -19.13
C ASN A 278 5.12 17.78 -20.32
N LEU A 279 3.93 18.37 -20.16
CA LEU A 279 2.95 18.50 -21.25
C LEU A 279 3.56 19.20 -22.49
N PRO A 280 4.33 20.32 -22.35
CA PRO A 280 5.02 20.93 -23.49
C PRO A 280 5.98 20.00 -24.21
N HIS A 281 6.66 19.13 -23.47
CA HIS A 281 7.58 18.16 -24.04
C HIS A 281 6.83 17.06 -24.82
N ILE A 282 5.74 16.54 -24.24
CA ILE A 282 4.88 15.53 -24.89
C ILE A 282 4.33 16.09 -26.21
N VAL A 283 3.75 17.30 -26.19
CA VAL A 283 3.17 17.94 -27.38
C VAL A 283 4.23 18.13 -28.45
N ARG A 284 5.39 18.71 -28.12
CA ARG A 284 6.49 18.90 -29.06
C ARG A 284 6.92 17.59 -29.71
N LYS A 285 7.15 16.53 -28.92
CA LYS A 285 7.58 15.23 -29.43
C LYS A 285 6.56 14.57 -30.36
N LEU A 286 5.27 14.74 -30.08
CA LEU A 286 4.20 14.25 -30.97
C LEU A 286 4.19 15.01 -32.29
N LEU A 287 4.29 16.35 -32.26
CA LEU A 287 4.33 17.18 -33.46
C LEU A 287 5.58 16.90 -34.31
N ASP A 288 6.76 16.83 -33.67
CA ASP A 288 8.03 16.46 -34.32
C ASP A 288 7.96 15.06 -34.96
N GLY A 289 7.24 14.14 -34.32
CA GLY A 289 6.95 12.79 -34.83
C GLY A 289 5.85 12.73 -35.90
N GLY A 290 5.38 13.87 -36.40
CA GLY A 290 4.42 13.97 -37.51
C GLY A 290 2.96 13.72 -37.12
N ILE A 291 2.61 13.76 -35.83
CA ILE A 291 1.21 13.73 -35.41
C ILE A 291 0.56 15.08 -35.72
N SER A 292 -0.66 15.04 -36.27
CA SER A 292 -1.43 16.24 -36.60
C SER A 292 -1.61 17.16 -35.39
N SER A 293 -1.46 18.47 -35.59
CA SER A 293 -1.74 19.48 -34.57
C SER A 293 -3.21 19.49 -34.10
N GLU A 294 -4.10 18.93 -34.93
CA GLU A 294 -5.53 18.76 -34.64
C GLU A 294 -5.85 17.45 -33.90
N MET A 295 -4.84 16.62 -33.59
CA MET A 295 -5.01 15.43 -32.75
C MET A 295 -5.58 15.83 -31.40
N HIS A 296 -6.63 15.13 -30.98
CA HIS A 296 -7.36 15.47 -29.76
C HIS A 296 -6.64 15.00 -28.50
N VAL A 297 -6.69 15.85 -27.47
CA VAL A 297 -6.09 15.64 -26.16
C VAL A 297 -7.13 15.93 -25.09
N ALA A 298 -7.22 15.07 -24.09
CA ALA A 298 -7.94 15.34 -22.85
C ALA A 298 -6.99 15.32 -21.67
N VAL A 299 -7.03 16.38 -20.85
CA VAL A 299 -6.30 16.46 -19.58
C VAL A 299 -7.33 16.39 -18.46
N ILE A 300 -7.28 15.34 -17.66
CA ILE A 300 -8.28 15.02 -16.64
C ILE A 300 -7.60 15.04 -15.27
N SER A 301 -7.92 16.04 -14.44
CA SER A 301 -7.47 16.11 -13.05
C SER A 301 -8.49 15.50 -12.11
N TRP A 302 -8.00 14.87 -11.05
CA TRP A 302 -8.84 14.25 -10.02
C TRP A 302 -9.94 13.35 -10.60
N GLY A 303 -9.57 12.51 -11.59
CA GLY A 303 -10.49 11.57 -12.21
C GLY A 303 -11.26 10.76 -11.16
N SER A 304 -12.55 10.58 -11.38
CA SER A 304 -13.51 9.95 -10.47
C SER A 304 -13.83 10.65 -9.13
N TYR A 305 -13.22 11.80 -8.82
CA TYR A 305 -13.68 12.61 -7.69
C TYR A 305 -14.78 13.58 -8.14
N GLY A 306 -15.66 14.00 -7.22
CA GLY A 306 -16.62 15.08 -7.51
C GLY A 306 -15.98 16.41 -7.88
N ARG A 307 -14.69 16.61 -7.57
CA ARG A 307 -13.86 17.75 -8.00
C ARG A 307 -13.09 17.51 -9.30
N GLN A 308 -13.46 16.48 -10.08
CA GLN A 308 -12.87 16.21 -11.39
C GLN A 308 -12.97 17.44 -12.28
N LYS A 309 -11.88 17.76 -12.98
CA LYS A 309 -11.88 18.76 -14.05
C LYS A 309 -11.24 18.17 -15.29
N MET A 310 -11.79 18.54 -16.44
CA MET A 310 -11.31 18.08 -17.73
C MET A 310 -11.17 19.27 -18.68
N ILE A 311 -10.06 19.29 -19.42
CA ILE A 311 -9.90 20.12 -20.61
C ILE A 311 -9.76 19.17 -21.80
N LYS A 312 -10.65 19.31 -22.77
CA LYS A 312 -10.59 18.60 -24.05
C LYS A 312 -10.24 19.62 -25.14
N SER A 313 -9.19 19.34 -25.90
CA SER A 313 -8.64 20.27 -26.88
C SER A 313 -7.86 19.52 -27.97
N THR A 314 -7.04 20.24 -28.72
CA THR A 314 -6.08 19.69 -29.69
C THR A 314 -4.63 19.92 -29.24
N LEU A 315 -3.69 19.17 -29.82
CA LEU A 315 -2.25 19.38 -29.57
C LEU A 315 -1.83 20.85 -29.79
N ALA A 316 -2.41 21.54 -30.78
CA ALA A 316 -2.11 22.94 -31.07
C ALA A 316 -2.46 23.91 -29.93
N ARG A 317 -3.41 23.56 -29.05
CA ARG A 317 -4.02 24.50 -28.10
C ARG A 317 -3.89 24.09 -26.65
N ILE A 318 -3.72 22.79 -26.38
CA ILE A 318 -3.85 22.23 -25.03
C ILE A 318 -2.87 22.86 -24.03
N GLU A 319 -1.64 23.17 -24.43
CA GLU A 319 -0.64 23.79 -23.54
C GLU A 319 -1.14 25.14 -22.99
N ARG A 320 -1.63 26.00 -23.89
CA ARG A 320 -2.14 27.32 -23.52
C ARG A 320 -3.42 27.22 -22.70
N GLU A 321 -4.32 26.31 -23.04
CA GLU A 321 -5.58 26.14 -22.33
C GLU A 321 -5.38 25.58 -20.93
N VAL A 322 -4.46 24.63 -20.76
CA VAL A 322 -4.06 24.13 -19.43
C VAL A 322 -3.40 25.25 -18.63
N ALA A 323 -2.49 26.02 -19.22
CA ALA A 323 -1.81 27.14 -18.54
C ALA A 323 -2.77 28.26 -18.11
N ALA A 324 -3.85 28.51 -18.87
CA ALA A 324 -4.89 29.47 -18.55
C ALA A 324 -5.94 28.95 -17.54
N SER A 325 -5.90 27.65 -17.22
CA SER A 325 -6.86 27.01 -16.33
C SER A 325 -6.36 26.88 -14.89
N ASP A 326 -7.24 26.45 -14.00
CA ASP A 326 -6.90 26.06 -12.62
C ASP A 326 -6.71 24.54 -12.47
N LEU A 327 -6.47 23.81 -13.56
CA LEU A 327 -6.23 22.36 -13.56
C LEU A 327 -4.89 22.06 -12.88
N ARG A 328 -4.91 21.16 -11.89
CA ARG A 328 -3.74 20.81 -11.07
C ARG A 328 -3.51 19.30 -11.04
N ASN A 329 -2.30 18.92 -10.61
CA ASN A 329 -1.98 17.54 -10.26
C ASN A 329 -2.86 17.02 -9.09
N PRO A 330 -3.16 15.71 -9.04
CA PRO A 330 -2.84 14.68 -10.03
C PRO A 330 -3.75 14.77 -11.26
N ALA A 331 -3.18 14.58 -12.45
CA ALA A 331 -3.93 14.51 -13.69
C ALA A 331 -3.38 13.46 -14.66
N LEU A 332 -4.26 12.97 -15.52
CA LEU A 332 -3.97 12.05 -16.61
C LEU A 332 -4.15 12.79 -17.94
N ILE A 333 -3.21 12.59 -18.86
CA ILE A 333 -3.32 13.11 -20.23
C ILE A 333 -3.66 11.94 -21.16
N LEU A 334 -4.78 12.04 -21.86
CA LEU A 334 -5.23 11.09 -22.87
C LEU A 334 -5.07 11.71 -24.26
N ILE A 335 -4.48 10.98 -25.19
CA ILE A 335 -4.25 11.45 -26.57
C ILE A 335 -4.67 10.35 -27.54
N GLY A 336 -5.51 10.70 -28.51
CA GLY A 336 -5.97 9.79 -29.55
C GLY A 336 -7.37 10.12 -30.06
N GLU A 337 -7.76 9.46 -31.16
CA GLU A 337 -9.06 9.68 -31.83
C GLU A 337 -10.27 9.37 -30.94
N VAL A 338 -10.10 8.52 -29.93
CA VAL A 338 -11.15 8.24 -28.94
C VAL A 338 -11.58 9.48 -28.15
N VAL A 339 -10.69 10.46 -28.00
CA VAL A 339 -11.00 11.73 -27.35
C VAL A 339 -11.93 12.55 -28.26
N ALA A 340 -11.67 12.59 -29.57
CA ALA A 340 -12.52 13.29 -30.52
C ALA A 340 -13.94 12.72 -30.53
N ARG A 341 -14.04 11.38 -30.47
CA ARG A 341 -15.29 10.61 -30.47
C ARG A 341 -16.08 10.67 -29.16
N SER A 342 -15.48 11.19 -28.08
CA SER A 342 -16.18 11.31 -26.80
C SER A 342 -17.17 12.47 -26.81
N ASN A 343 -18.24 12.36 -26.02
CA ASN A 343 -19.08 13.52 -25.71
C ASN A 343 -18.29 14.56 -24.90
N ASP A 344 -18.64 15.83 -25.03
CA ASP A 344 -18.00 16.90 -24.25
C ASP A 344 -18.42 16.88 -22.78
N VAL A 345 -19.59 16.32 -22.47
CA VAL A 345 -20.12 16.16 -21.12
C VAL A 345 -20.38 14.69 -20.83
N SER A 346 -19.64 14.12 -19.88
CA SER A 346 -19.79 12.74 -19.45
C SER A 346 -21.06 12.53 -18.60
N TRP A 347 -21.45 11.28 -18.38
CA TRP A 347 -22.54 10.94 -17.46
C TRP A 347 -22.27 11.44 -16.04
N PHE A 348 -21.01 11.39 -15.60
CA PHE A 348 -20.58 11.76 -14.25
C PHE A 348 -20.72 13.27 -14.01
N MET A 349 -20.38 14.08 -15.01
CA MET A 349 -20.51 15.54 -14.95
C MET A 349 -21.97 16.03 -14.93
N LYS A 350 -22.94 15.16 -15.25
CA LYS A 350 -24.37 15.47 -15.24
C LYS A 350 -25.03 15.15 -13.90
N LEU A 351 -24.31 14.54 -12.97
CA LEU A 351 -24.86 14.20 -11.66
C LEU A 351 -25.20 15.47 -10.86
N PRO A 352 -26.27 15.44 -10.05
CA PRO A 352 -26.85 16.66 -9.47
C PRO A 352 -25.93 17.39 -8.49
N LEU A 353 -24.97 16.70 -7.88
CA LEU A 353 -24.00 17.27 -6.95
C LEU A 353 -22.58 17.32 -7.54
N PHE A 354 -22.41 17.10 -8.86
CA PHE A 354 -21.09 17.21 -9.49
C PHE A 354 -20.46 18.59 -9.26
N GLY A 355 -19.19 18.62 -8.87
CA GLY A 355 -18.46 19.85 -8.52
C GLY A 355 -18.77 20.40 -7.13
N GLN A 356 -19.83 19.91 -6.45
CA GLN A 356 -20.16 20.33 -5.10
C GLN A 356 -19.26 19.63 -4.10
N ARG A 357 -18.67 20.41 -3.17
CA ARG A 357 -17.77 19.87 -2.14
C ARG A 357 -18.39 20.02 -0.76
N TYR A 358 -18.57 18.92 -0.06
CA TYR A 358 -19.22 18.86 1.25
C TYR A 358 -18.27 18.43 2.36
N LEU A 359 -18.31 19.17 3.46
CA LEU A 359 -17.77 18.74 4.75
C LEU A 359 -18.91 18.20 5.59
N LEU A 360 -18.99 16.88 5.73
CA LEU A 360 -19.97 16.21 6.55
C LEU A 360 -19.45 16.11 7.98
N VAL A 361 -20.24 16.58 8.94
CA VAL A 361 -19.87 16.62 10.35
C VAL A 361 -20.88 15.81 11.16
N SER A 362 -20.41 14.85 11.94
CA SER A 362 -21.25 14.01 12.79
C SER A 362 -20.59 13.69 14.12
N LYS A 363 -21.39 13.45 15.17
CA LYS A 363 -20.88 12.89 16.43
C LYS A 363 -20.65 11.38 16.36
N ASN A 364 -21.30 10.72 15.40
CA ASN A 364 -21.27 9.27 15.25
C ASN A 364 -20.09 8.83 14.36
N PRO A 365 -19.66 7.56 14.45
CA PRO A 365 -18.73 7.00 13.48
C PRO A 365 -19.23 7.18 12.04
N VAL A 366 -18.30 7.19 11.09
CA VAL A 366 -18.65 7.35 9.67
C VAL A 366 -19.63 6.26 9.23
N ASP A 367 -20.65 6.66 8.49
CA ASP A 367 -21.54 5.76 7.76
C ASP A 367 -21.20 5.86 6.27
N PHE A 368 -20.67 4.77 5.71
CA PHE A 368 -20.29 4.74 4.29
C PHE A 368 -21.49 4.79 3.35
N ASP A 369 -22.69 4.43 3.79
CA ASP A 369 -23.90 4.59 2.97
C ASP A 369 -24.24 6.08 2.79
N VAL A 370 -23.91 6.91 3.79
CA VAL A 370 -24.02 8.36 3.67
C VAL A 370 -22.96 8.89 2.71
N ILE A 371 -21.70 8.46 2.83
CA ILE A 371 -20.62 8.87 1.93
C ILE A 371 -20.98 8.55 0.46
N THR A 372 -21.36 7.29 0.19
CA THR A 372 -21.69 6.81 -1.16
C THR A 372 -22.93 7.49 -1.73
N ARG A 373 -23.93 7.84 -0.91
CA ARG A 373 -25.10 8.63 -1.37
C ARG A 373 -24.71 9.99 -1.93
N PHE A 374 -23.69 10.64 -1.38
CA PHE A 374 -23.18 11.92 -1.88
C PHE A 374 -22.27 11.71 -3.08
N THR A 375 -21.28 10.81 -2.98
CA THR A 375 -20.31 10.59 -4.06
C THR A 375 -20.96 9.99 -5.31
N GLY A 376 -21.95 9.12 -5.15
CA GLY A 376 -22.77 8.57 -6.24
C GLY A 376 -23.66 9.61 -6.94
N GLN A 377 -23.85 10.79 -6.32
CA GLN A 377 -24.46 11.97 -6.95
C GLN A 377 -23.42 12.97 -7.45
N GLY A 378 -22.14 12.59 -7.51
CA GLY A 378 -21.04 13.38 -8.04
C GLY A 378 -20.40 14.33 -7.04
N ALA A 379 -20.79 14.31 -5.76
CA ALA A 379 -20.19 15.21 -4.77
C ALA A 379 -18.75 14.80 -4.41
N ASP A 380 -17.93 15.79 -4.06
CA ASP A 380 -16.64 15.61 -3.40
C ASP A 380 -16.82 15.75 -1.89
N VAL A 381 -16.47 14.73 -1.12
CA VAL A 381 -16.85 14.64 0.29
C VAL A 381 -15.64 14.46 1.19
N TRP A 382 -15.64 15.16 2.31
CA TRP A 382 -14.86 14.80 3.48
C TRP A 382 -15.76 14.66 4.70
N PHE A 383 -15.40 13.75 5.61
CA PHE A 383 -16.15 13.47 6.83
C PHE A 383 -15.30 13.85 8.05
N VAL A 384 -15.94 14.45 9.05
CA VAL A 384 -15.31 14.76 10.34
C VAL A 384 -16.20 14.29 11.48
N GLN A 385 -15.62 13.45 12.34
CA GLN A 385 -16.26 13.06 13.58
C GLN A 385 -15.93 14.06 14.70
N VAL A 386 -16.96 14.53 15.40
CA VAL A 386 -16.83 15.50 16.51
C VAL A 386 -17.19 14.89 17.86
N GLY A 387 -16.76 15.56 18.94
CA GLY A 387 -17.03 15.16 20.32
C GLY A 387 -15.92 14.32 20.95
N GLU A 388 -16.16 13.88 22.19
CA GLU A 388 -15.18 13.18 23.03
C GLU A 388 -14.93 11.73 22.58
N LYS A 389 -15.93 11.09 21.98
CA LYS A 389 -15.85 9.70 21.49
C LYS A 389 -15.33 9.60 20.04
N ARG A 390 -14.83 10.70 19.47
CA ARG A 390 -14.37 10.71 18.08
C ARG A 390 -13.16 9.81 17.88
N ASP A 391 -13.01 9.27 16.68
CA ASP A 391 -11.82 8.52 16.30
C ASP A 391 -10.60 9.45 16.15
N ILE A 392 -9.81 9.57 17.22
CA ILE A 392 -8.63 10.42 17.29
C ILE A 392 -7.55 10.05 16.25
N ARG A 393 -7.59 8.86 15.66
CA ARG A 393 -6.66 8.47 14.58
C ARG A 393 -6.79 9.39 13.37
N PHE A 394 -7.95 10.02 13.20
CA PHE A 394 -8.26 10.91 12.09
C PHE A 394 -8.02 12.38 12.38
N ASP A 395 -7.63 12.79 13.60
CA ASP A 395 -7.41 14.20 13.93
C ASP A 395 -6.31 14.80 13.01
N GLU A 396 -5.14 14.17 12.94
CA GLU A 396 -4.03 14.64 12.08
C GLU A 396 -4.32 14.44 10.58
N ILE A 397 -5.04 13.38 10.22
CA ILE A 397 -5.44 13.13 8.82
C ILE A 397 -6.38 14.23 8.34
N THR A 398 -7.39 14.55 9.14
CA THR A 398 -8.38 15.60 8.89
C THR A 398 -7.69 16.97 8.82
N LYS A 399 -6.83 17.28 9.80
CA LYS A 399 -6.07 18.54 9.80
C LYS A 399 -5.25 18.71 8.52
N ARG A 400 -4.50 17.69 8.11
CA ARG A 400 -3.75 17.73 6.84
C ARG A 400 -4.70 17.90 5.65
N TYR A 401 -5.76 17.11 5.58
CA TYR A 401 -6.66 17.11 4.43
C TYR A 401 -7.39 18.45 4.26
N LEU A 402 -7.84 19.07 5.35
CA LEU A 402 -8.49 20.39 5.35
C LEU A 402 -7.51 21.56 5.11
N ASN A 403 -6.22 21.37 5.32
CA ASN A 403 -5.20 22.35 4.91
C ASN A 403 -4.94 22.32 3.40
N GLU A 404 -5.14 21.17 2.75
CA GLU A 404 -4.90 20.98 1.32
C GLU A 404 -6.16 21.18 0.48
N GLN A 405 -7.35 20.99 1.07
CA GLN A 405 -8.63 20.94 0.39
C GLN A 405 -9.66 21.82 1.09
N SER A 406 -10.48 22.52 0.30
CA SER A 406 -11.56 23.40 0.79
C SER A 406 -12.93 22.79 0.53
N TYR A 407 -13.78 22.76 1.55
CA TYR A 407 -15.14 22.25 1.49
C TYR A 407 -16.11 23.36 1.93
N PRO A 408 -16.66 24.15 1.00
CA PRO A 408 -17.48 25.31 1.32
C PRO A 408 -18.86 24.92 1.88
N ASN A 409 -19.37 23.73 1.54
CA ASN A 409 -20.68 23.29 2.00
C ASN A 409 -20.53 22.46 3.28
N LEU A 410 -20.76 23.10 4.44
CA LEU A 410 -20.75 22.44 5.74
C LEU A 410 -22.13 21.83 6.04
N LEU A 411 -22.18 20.52 6.28
CA LEU A 411 -23.42 19.82 6.62
C LEU A 411 -23.26 19.05 7.94
N PHE A 412 -24.11 19.39 8.91
CA PHE A 412 -24.21 18.65 10.17
C PHE A 412 -25.24 17.54 10.03
N LEU A 413 -24.83 16.29 10.27
CA LEU A 413 -25.74 15.14 10.16
C LEU A 413 -26.71 15.05 11.34
N GLU A 414 -26.36 15.65 12.48
CA GLU A 414 -27.22 15.77 13.67
C GLU A 414 -27.12 17.18 14.29
N PRO A 415 -28.19 17.70 14.93
CA PRO A 415 -28.17 19.04 15.55
C PRO A 415 -27.03 19.24 16.57
N ASP A 416 -26.77 18.23 17.41
CA ASP A 416 -25.72 18.31 18.44
C ASP A 416 -24.30 18.38 17.84
N ALA A 417 -24.10 17.83 16.63
CA ALA A 417 -22.80 17.87 15.95
C ALA A 417 -22.37 19.31 15.68
N LYS A 418 -23.33 20.21 15.42
CA LYS A 418 -23.07 21.65 15.25
C LYS A 418 -22.50 22.28 16.51
N VAL A 419 -23.13 22.02 17.66
CA VAL A 419 -22.69 22.55 18.96
C VAL A 419 -21.27 22.07 19.28
N LEU A 420 -20.99 20.78 19.07
CA LEU A 420 -19.68 20.19 19.31
C LEU A 420 -18.61 20.74 18.37
N TRP A 421 -18.92 20.90 17.08
CA TRP A 421 -18.03 21.48 16.10
C TRP A 421 -17.64 22.92 16.44
N GLU A 422 -18.62 23.77 16.77
CA GLU A 422 -18.37 25.15 17.17
C GLU A 422 -17.54 25.23 18.46
N PHE A 423 -17.80 24.33 19.42
CA PHE A 423 -17.02 24.24 20.64
C PHE A 423 -15.56 23.83 20.36
N GLN A 424 -15.34 22.81 19.53
CA GLN A 424 -14.00 22.36 19.13
C GLN A 424 -13.24 23.41 18.32
N ALA A 425 -13.92 24.13 17.43
CA ALA A 425 -13.35 25.22 16.64
C ALA A 425 -12.93 26.43 17.52
N ARG A 426 -13.55 26.61 18.69
CA ARG A 426 -13.27 27.73 19.61
C ARG A 426 -12.08 27.51 20.56
N GLY A 427 -11.55 26.29 20.66
CA GLY A 427 -10.14 26.06 21.04
C GLY A 427 -9.53 26.77 22.27
N LYS A 428 -10.30 27.17 23.30
CA LYS A 428 -9.73 27.19 24.67
C LYS A 428 -9.82 25.78 25.22
N LYS A 429 -8.64 25.24 25.57
CA LYS A 429 -8.41 23.94 26.20
C LYS A 429 -9.46 23.66 27.29
N LEU A 430 -10.10 22.50 27.21
CA LEU A 430 -10.81 21.90 28.34
C LEU A 430 -9.78 21.45 29.39
N HIS A 431 -9.35 22.39 30.23
CA HIS A 431 -8.90 22.09 31.57
C HIS A 431 -9.70 22.98 32.53
N SER A 432 -10.76 22.40 33.08
CA SER A 432 -11.12 22.45 34.50
C SER A 432 -12.35 21.57 34.70
#